data_AF-A0AAU7CP30-F1
#
_entry.id   AF-A0AAU7CP30-F1
#
_cell.length_a   1.000
_cell.length_b   1.000
_cell.length_c   1.000
_cell.angle_alpha   90.00
_cell.angle_beta   90.00
_cell.angle_gamma   90.00
#
_symmetry.space_group_name_H-M   'P 1'
#
loop_
_entity.id
_entity.type
_entity.pdbx_description
1 polymer ?
#
loop_
_entity_poly.entity_id
_entity_poly.type
_entity_poly.pdbx_seq_one_letter_code
_entity_poly.pdbx_strand_id
1 'polypeptide(L)'
;MNERLKSVYRPAVGPKLQPWLWVVQVGFAALAANGVYLASVSAMTWWLGTTQQTPFYMLMVFLHLLLGFLIIAPFLGFGLVHLATSWKRPNVQAVRYGLLLFATALAILISGLVLLRFDAIAIRDPALRSIAYWLHLFAPLVAIGLYVKHRLAGPRIRWEWARRGGVIVAGFIVAMTLLHSHDPRTYGVKGPRQGKRYFFPSEAVTADGRFIPAETLMMDQYCLKCHEDAYKGWFHSAHHFSSFNNKAYLASVRETREVAIKRDGNTQAARWCAGCHDPVPFFSGEFDNPKYDDVNTASSQAGITCVVCHSITNVNSTRGNADYTIEAPSIIRLPAAKTSSSSGSIRR
;
A
#
# COMPACT_ATOMS: atom_id res chain seq x y z
N MET A 1 -44.26 57.70 11.06
CA MET A 1 -43.28 57.12 12.00
C MET A 1 -43.30 55.61 11.81
N ASN A 2 -42.42 55.08 10.95
CA ASN A 2 -42.41 53.66 10.62
C ASN A 2 -40.95 53.18 10.63
N GLU A 3 -40.39 53.05 11.83
CA GLU A 3 -39.09 52.42 12.05
C GLU A 3 -39.23 50.92 11.81
N ARG A 4 -39.09 50.50 10.54
CA ARG A 4 -38.67 49.12 10.25
C ARG A 4 -37.26 48.97 10.81
N LEU A 5 -37.17 48.46 12.04
CA LEU A 5 -35.95 47.95 12.64
C LEU A 5 -35.26 47.05 11.60
N LYS A 6 -34.22 47.58 10.95
CA LYS A 6 -33.32 46.79 10.10
C LYS A 6 -32.73 45.73 11.02
N SER A 7 -33.27 44.51 11.00
CA SER A 7 -32.75 43.40 11.79
C SER A 7 -31.29 43.24 11.41
N VAL A 8 -30.38 43.55 12.33
CA VAL A 8 -28.94 43.45 12.10
C VAL A 8 -28.65 42.01 11.70
N TYR A 9 -28.24 41.80 10.44
CA TYR A 9 -27.94 40.48 9.92
C TYR A 9 -26.80 39.87 10.75
N ARG A 10 -27.12 38.87 11.58
CA ARG A 10 -26.14 38.12 12.36
C ARG A 10 -25.71 36.89 11.54
N PRO A 11 -24.44 36.80 11.09
CA PRO A 11 -23.95 35.64 10.37
C PRO A 11 -24.18 34.34 11.14
N ALA A 12 -24.48 33.25 10.43
CA ALA A 12 -24.62 31.92 11.04
C ALA A 12 -23.29 31.36 11.58
N VAL A 13 -22.17 31.84 11.04
CA VAL A 13 -20.82 31.54 11.50
C VAL A 13 -20.24 32.82 12.09
N GLY A 14 -20.15 32.87 13.42
CA GLY A 14 -19.55 34.00 14.14
C GLY A 14 -18.02 33.97 14.10
N PRO A 15 -17.34 35.03 14.57
CA PRO A 15 -15.88 35.14 14.54
C PRO A 15 -15.16 34.03 15.31
N LYS A 16 -15.77 33.49 16.38
CA LYS A 16 -15.22 32.34 17.13
C LYS A 16 -15.34 31.01 16.38
N LEU A 17 -16.33 30.88 15.48
CA LEU A 17 -16.60 29.64 14.75
C LEU A 17 -15.92 29.63 13.37
N GLN A 18 -15.50 30.79 12.88
CA GLN A 18 -14.84 30.96 11.59
C GLN A 18 -13.48 30.22 11.46
N PRO A 19 -12.59 30.20 12.47
CA PRO A 19 -11.36 29.42 12.40
C PRO A 19 -11.63 27.92 12.25
N TRP A 20 -12.61 27.40 13.01
CA TRP A 20 -13.01 25.99 12.94
C TRP A 20 -13.59 25.61 11.57
N LEU A 21 -14.37 26.50 10.97
CA LEU A 21 -14.85 26.33 9.60
C LEU A 21 -13.68 26.20 8.60
N TRP A 22 -12.60 26.98 8.77
CA TRP A 22 -11.40 26.84 7.93
C TRP A 22 -10.67 25.52 8.18
N VAL A 23 -10.48 25.12 9.43
CA VAL A 23 -9.88 23.82 9.79
C VAL A 23 -10.64 22.68 9.12
N VAL A 24 -11.98 22.68 9.22
CA VAL A 24 -12.84 21.65 8.62
C VAL A 24 -12.73 21.65 7.10
N GLN A 25 -12.83 22.82 6.44
CA GLN A 25 -12.76 22.89 4.97
C GLN A 25 -11.38 22.49 4.42
N VAL A 26 -10.29 22.97 5.04
CA VAL A 26 -8.93 22.63 4.62
C VAL A 26 -8.66 21.14 4.87
N GLY A 27 -9.08 20.61 6.02
CA GLY A 27 -8.92 19.19 6.33
C GLY A 27 -9.65 18.28 5.36
N PHE A 28 -10.93 18.56 5.07
CA PHE A 28 -11.68 17.79 4.05
C PHE A 28 -11.12 17.98 2.63
N ALA A 29 -10.60 19.16 2.28
CA ALA A 29 -9.96 19.37 0.98
C ALA A 29 -8.68 18.53 0.84
N ALA A 30 -7.86 18.46 1.89
CA ALA A 30 -6.66 17.61 1.91
C ALA A 30 -7.02 16.12 1.83
N LEU A 31 -8.02 15.68 2.60
CA LEU A 31 -8.55 14.31 2.53
C LEU A 31 -9.11 13.96 1.16
N ALA A 32 -9.85 14.89 0.53
CA ALA A 32 -10.37 14.69 -0.82
C ALA A 32 -9.24 14.57 -1.84
N ALA A 33 -8.23 15.45 -1.79
CA ALA A 33 -7.08 15.40 -2.70
C ALA A 33 -6.33 14.06 -2.57
N ASN A 34 -6.04 13.65 -1.34
CA ASN A 34 -5.37 12.39 -1.06
C ASN A 34 -6.25 11.16 -1.43
N GLY A 35 -7.55 11.20 -1.12
CA GLY A 35 -8.50 10.14 -1.48
C GLY A 35 -8.67 9.97 -2.98
N VAL A 36 -8.70 11.07 -3.76
CA VAL A 36 -8.69 11.03 -5.22
C VAL A 36 -7.44 10.30 -5.72
N TYR A 37 -6.26 10.66 -5.21
CA TYR A 37 -5.01 9.98 -5.56
C TYR A 37 -5.07 8.46 -5.27
N LEU A 38 -5.50 8.07 -4.06
CA LEU A 38 -5.62 6.66 -3.67
C LEU A 38 -6.59 5.89 -4.56
N ALA A 39 -7.74 6.50 -4.88
CA ALA A 39 -8.72 5.92 -5.79
C ALA A 39 -8.15 5.76 -7.21
N SER A 40 -7.39 6.73 -7.72
CA SER A 40 -6.77 6.63 -9.05
C SER A 40 -5.70 5.55 -9.14
N VAL A 41 -4.86 5.36 -8.11
CA VAL A 41 -3.88 4.25 -8.09
C VAL A 41 -4.58 2.90 -8.01
N SER A 42 -5.66 2.81 -7.24
CA SER A 42 -6.48 1.59 -7.15
C SER A 42 -7.15 1.27 -8.49
N ALA A 43 -7.70 2.28 -9.17
CA ALA A 43 -8.29 2.13 -10.50
C ALA A 43 -7.23 1.72 -11.54
N MET A 44 -6.03 2.29 -11.48
CA MET A 44 -4.92 1.92 -12.36
C MET A 44 -4.46 0.48 -12.14
N THR A 45 -4.41 0.03 -10.88
CA THR A 45 -4.12 -1.37 -10.54
C THR A 45 -5.14 -2.32 -11.17
N TRP A 46 -6.43 -1.98 -11.09
CA TRP A 46 -7.48 -2.77 -11.71
C TRP A 46 -7.39 -2.77 -13.25
N TRP A 47 -7.09 -1.61 -13.85
CA TRP A 47 -6.96 -1.46 -15.29
C TRP A 47 -5.77 -2.21 -15.89
N LEU A 48 -4.61 -2.14 -15.24
CA LEU A 48 -3.37 -2.78 -15.71
C LEU A 48 -3.28 -4.26 -15.31
N GLY A 49 -4.09 -4.71 -14.34
CA GLY A 49 -4.02 -6.07 -13.80
C GLY A 49 -2.77 -6.34 -12.95
N THR A 50 -1.95 -5.32 -12.68
CA THR A 50 -0.71 -5.39 -11.91
C THR A 50 -0.73 -4.37 -10.78
N THR A 51 -0.32 -4.77 -9.57
CA THR A 51 -0.30 -3.87 -8.40
C THR A 51 0.50 -2.60 -8.67
N GLN A 52 -0.08 -1.43 -8.40
CA GLN A 52 0.60 -0.13 -8.47
C GLN A 52 0.82 0.46 -7.06
N GLN A 53 0.75 -0.37 -6.02
CA GLN A 53 0.83 0.10 -4.63
C GLN A 53 2.28 0.30 -4.18
N THR A 54 2.85 1.44 -4.58
CA THR A 54 4.18 1.89 -4.15
C THR A 54 4.23 2.20 -2.62
N PRO A 55 5.41 2.29 -1.98
CA PRO A 55 5.54 2.81 -0.63
C PRO A 55 5.07 4.26 -0.51
N PHE A 56 5.18 5.05 -1.59
CA PHE A 56 4.54 6.36 -1.61
C PHE A 56 3.02 6.24 -1.51
N TYR A 57 2.39 5.30 -2.22
CA TYR A 57 0.99 4.95 -2.01
C TYR A 57 0.69 4.54 -0.57
N MET A 58 1.51 3.68 0.06
CA MET A 58 1.32 3.29 1.46
C MET A 58 1.48 4.47 2.44
N LEU A 59 2.42 5.38 2.19
CA LEU A 59 2.56 6.62 2.94
C LEU A 59 1.31 7.50 2.80
N MET A 60 0.75 7.57 1.60
CA MET A 60 -0.50 8.31 1.36
C MET A 60 -1.71 7.66 2.02
N VAL A 61 -1.77 6.32 2.12
CA VAL A 61 -2.77 5.61 2.92
C VAL A 61 -2.62 5.98 4.39
N PHE A 62 -1.40 5.93 4.94
CA PHE A 62 -1.14 6.34 6.32
C PHE A 62 -1.56 7.80 6.57
N LEU A 63 -1.19 8.70 5.67
CA LEU A 63 -1.58 10.10 5.73
C LEU A 63 -3.11 10.26 5.69
N HIS A 64 -3.81 9.50 4.86
CA HIS A 64 -5.28 9.49 4.81
C HIS A 64 -5.88 9.16 6.17
N LEU A 65 -5.39 8.08 6.80
CA LEU A 65 -5.86 7.63 8.10
C LEU A 65 -5.58 8.70 9.17
N LEU A 66 -4.35 9.24 9.21
CA LEU A 66 -3.97 10.27 10.16
C LEU A 66 -4.84 11.53 10.03
N LEU A 67 -4.98 12.06 8.82
CA LEU A 67 -5.82 13.23 8.56
C LEU A 67 -7.28 12.94 8.88
N GLY A 68 -7.75 11.73 8.57
CA GLY A 68 -9.11 11.26 8.87
C GLY A 68 -9.38 11.25 10.36
N PHE A 69 -8.46 10.72 11.17
CA PHE A 69 -8.58 10.75 12.64
C PHE A 69 -8.53 12.17 13.20
N LEU A 70 -7.60 12.99 12.73
CA LEU A 70 -7.43 14.36 13.22
C LEU A 70 -8.64 15.25 12.91
N ILE A 71 -9.35 15.02 11.81
CA ILE A 71 -10.50 15.86 11.42
C ILE A 71 -11.78 15.53 12.20
N ILE A 72 -11.91 14.34 12.81
CA ILE A 72 -13.13 13.91 13.51
C ILE A 72 -13.53 14.91 14.60
N ALA A 73 -12.63 15.23 15.53
CA ALA A 73 -12.96 16.10 16.66
C ALA A 73 -13.28 17.56 16.23
N PRO A 74 -12.47 18.22 15.38
CA PRO A 74 -12.82 19.54 14.83
C PRO A 74 -14.14 19.54 14.06
N PHE A 75 -14.42 18.50 13.26
CA PHE A 75 -15.66 18.39 12.50
C PHE A 75 -16.88 18.26 13.42
N LEU A 76 -16.83 17.36 14.41
CA LEU A 76 -17.93 17.17 15.36
C LEU A 76 -18.15 18.45 16.19
N GLY A 77 -17.08 19.06 16.68
CA GLY A 77 -17.15 20.31 17.43
C GLY A 77 -17.78 21.44 16.62
N PHE A 78 -17.29 21.67 15.39
CA PHE A 78 -17.87 22.66 14.48
C PHE A 78 -19.33 22.34 14.15
N GLY A 79 -19.62 21.10 13.73
CA GLY A 79 -20.94 20.68 13.27
C GLY A 79 -22.01 20.80 14.35
N LEU A 80 -21.73 20.34 15.57
CA LEU A 80 -22.67 20.41 16.70
C LEU A 80 -22.93 21.86 17.14
N VAL A 81 -21.88 22.68 17.27
CA VAL A 81 -22.04 24.10 17.64
C VAL A 81 -22.76 24.88 16.53
N HIS A 82 -22.42 24.63 15.27
CA HIS A 82 -23.08 25.26 14.13
C HIS A 82 -24.57 24.88 14.07
N LEU A 83 -24.89 23.60 14.32
CA LEU A 83 -26.26 23.11 14.37
C LEU A 83 -27.05 23.76 15.51
N ALA A 84 -26.52 23.74 16.74
CA ALA A 84 -27.17 24.32 17.91
C ALA A 84 -27.48 25.82 17.74
N THR A 85 -26.54 26.56 17.14
CA THR A 85 -26.68 28.01 16.91
C THR A 85 -27.54 28.37 15.70
N SER A 86 -27.81 27.42 14.80
CA SER A 86 -28.52 27.68 13.54
C SER A 86 -29.87 26.97 13.40
N TRP A 87 -30.21 26.03 14.30
CA TRP A 87 -31.44 25.21 14.22
C TRP A 87 -32.74 26.03 14.12
N LYS A 88 -32.82 27.14 14.87
CA LYS A 88 -34.01 28.00 14.94
C LYS A 88 -34.05 29.10 13.87
N ARG A 89 -33.14 29.08 12.88
CA ARG A 89 -33.09 30.13 11.85
C ARG A 89 -34.25 29.98 10.85
N PRO A 90 -34.79 31.10 10.31
CA PRO A 90 -35.97 31.08 9.44
C PRO A 90 -35.72 30.43 8.07
N ASN A 91 -34.46 30.28 7.66
CA ASN A 91 -34.11 29.65 6.39
C ASN A 91 -34.07 28.12 6.53
N VAL A 92 -35.24 27.49 6.42
CA VAL A 92 -35.44 26.05 6.59
C VAL A 92 -34.67 25.24 5.55
N GLN A 93 -34.51 25.73 4.32
CA GLN A 93 -33.76 25.04 3.27
C GLN A 93 -32.28 24.91 3.64
N ALA A 94 -31.66 25.99 4.12
CA ALA A 94 -30.27 25.95 4.57
C ALA A 94 -30.08 24.98 5.75
N VAL A 95 -31.02 24.95 6.71
CA VAL A 95 -30.99 24.00 7.84
C VAL A 95 -31.11 22.55 7.36
N ARG A 96 -32.06 22.25 6.46
CA ARG A 96 -32.24 20.90 5.89
C ARG A 96 -31.00 20.41 5.15
N TYR A 97 -30.43 21.22 4.24
CA TYR A 97 -29.20 20.84 3.55
C TYR A 97 -28.01 20.72 4.52
N GLY A 98 -27.96 21.55 5.57
CA GLY A 98 -26.93 21.43 6.61
C GLY A 98 -27.03 20.12 7.39
N LEU A 99 -28.24 19.67 7.71
CA LEU A 99 -28.47 18.39 8.36
C LEU A 99 -28.11 17.19 7.48
N LEU A 100 -28.54 17.21 6.22
CA LEU A 100 -28.19 16.17 5.26
C LEU A 100 -26.67 16.09 5.06
N LEU A 101 -26.01 17.25 4.94
CA LEU A 101 -24.56 17.34 4.83
C LEU A 101 -23.87 16.78 6.08
N PHE A 102 -24.32 17.17 7.27
CA PHE A 102 -23.77 16.67 8.53
C PHE A 102 -23.92 15.14 8.66
N ALA A 103 -25.09 14.61 8.32
CA ALA A 103 -25.35 13.17 8.32
C ALA A 103 -24.48 12.41 7.30
N THR A 104 -24.32 12.97 6.09
CA THR A 104 -23.47 12.36 5.05
C THR A 104 -22.00 12.38 5.44
N ALA A 105 -21.51 13.50 5.99
CA ALA A 105 -20.15 13.60 6.49
C ALA A 105 -19.89 12.64 7.66
N LEU A 106 -20.87 12.47 8.56
CA LEU A 106 -20.78 11.47 9.62
C LEU A 106 -20.72 10.05 9.05
N ALA A 107 -21.51 9.73 8.02
CA ALA A 107 -21.46 8.44 7.36
C ALA A 107 -20.10 8.17 6.68
N ILE A 108 -19.47 9.20 6.09
CA ILE A 108 -18.09 9.10 5.55
C ILE A 108 -17.09 8.78 6.66
N LEU A 109 -17.15 9.48 7.79
CA LEU A 109 -16.23 9.24 8.91
C LEU A 109 -16.44 7.85 9.54
N ILE A 110 -17.69 7.45 9.77
CA ILE A 110 -18.02 6.13 10.32
C ILE A 110 -17.59 5.01 9.37
N SER A 111 -17.87 5.14 8.07
CA SER A 111 -17.39 4.14 7.09
C SER A 111 -15.87 4.06 7.04
N GLY A 112 -15.16 5.18 7.17
CA GLY A 112 -13.70 5.19 7.30
C GLY A 112 -13.22 4.41 8.53
N LEU A 113 -13.86 4.60 9.68
CA LEU A 113 -13.55 3.86 10.91
C LEU A 113 -13.85 2.36 10.79
N VAL A 114 -14.97 2.00 10.16
CA VAL A 114 -15.37 0.59 9.91
C VAL A 114 -14.36 -0.14 9.01
N LEU A 115 -13.72 0.58 8.08
CA LEU A 115 -12.71 0.01 7.18
C LEU A 115 -11.36 -0.24 7.85
N LEU A 116 -11.14 0.27 9.07
CA LEU A 116 -9.91 0.03 9.83
C LEU A 116 -9.78 -1.44 10.23
N ARG A 117 -8.54 -1.92 10.25
CA ARG A 117 -8.19 -3.30 10.61
C ARG A 117 -7.36 -3.35 11.89
N PHE A 118 -7.86 -2.75 12.95
CA PHE A 118 -7.30 -2.91 14.28
C PHE A 118 -8.01 -4.08 14.97
N ASP A 119 -7.28 -5.01 15.58
CA ASP A 119 -7.86 -6.23 16.17
C ASP A 119 -9.00 -5.95 17.16
N ALA A 120 -8.97 -4.81 17.85
CA ALA A 120 -10.01 -4.39 18.78
C ALA A 120 -11.33 -3.93 18.13
N ILE A 121 -11.31 -3.53 16.85
CA ILE A 121 -12.45 -2.85 16.17
C ILE A 121 -12.76 -3.45 14.79
N ALA A 122 -12.01 -4.47 14.37
CA ALA A 122 -12.08 -5.01 13.02
C ALA A 122 -13.39 -5.78 12.79
N ILE A 123 -14.28 -5.19 11.99
CA ILE A 123 -15.48 -5.90 11.51
C ILE A 123 -15.06 -6.89 10.42
N ARG A 124 -15.29 -8.18 10.64
CA ARG A 124 -14.89 -9.26 9.72
C ARG A 124 -15.93 -9.60 8.66
N ASP A 125 -17.16 -9.10 8.80
CA ASP A 125 -18.25 -9.34 7.85
C ASP A 125 -17.93 -8.72 6.46
N PRO A 126 -17.83 -9.54 5.39
CA PRO A 126 -17.50 -9.06 4.05
C PRO A 126 -18.59 -8.18 3.44
N ALA A 127 -19.88 -8.42 3.74
CA ALA A 127 -20.98 -7.64 3.20
C ALA A 127 -20.97 -6.22 3.79
N LEU A 128 -20.85 -6.10 5.11
CA LEU A 128 -20.78 -4.81 5.78
C LEU A 128 -19.59 -3.98 5.30
N ARG A 129 -18.44 -4.64 5.10
CA ARG A 129 -17.22 -4.00 4.58
C ARG A 129 -17.38 -3.49 3.16
N SER A 130 -18.00 -4.28 2.28
CA SER A 130 -18.28 -3.87 0.91
C SER A 130 -19.18 -2.62 0.90
N ILE A 131 -20.25 -2.62 1.70
CA ILE A 131 -21.13 -1.47 1.85
C ILE A 131 -20.36 -0.25 2.36
N ALA A 132 -19.56 -0.40 3.42
CA ALA A 132 -18.75 0.68 3.96
C ALA A 132 -17.76 1.24 2.95
N TYR A 133 -17.10 0.37 2.15
CA TYR A 133 -16.18 0.78 1.09
C TYR A 133 -16.86 1.65 0.04
N TRP A 134 -17.98 1.18 -0.51
CA TRP A 134 -18.71 1.92 -1.54
C TRP A 134 -19.32 3.22 -1.01
N LEU A 135 -19.79 3.21 0.24
CA LEU A 135 -20.25 4.42 0.91
C LEU A 135 -19.09 5.41 1.07
N HIS A 136 -17.94 4.97 1.57
CA HIS A 136 -16.77 5.84 1.79
C HIS A 136 -16.25 6.44 0.47
N LEU A 137 -16.35 5.70 -0.63
CA LEU A 137 -15.94 6.15 -1.96
C LEU A 137 -16.89 7.18 -2.57
N PHE A 138 -18.22 6.94 -2.52
CA PHE A 138 -19.19 7.76 -3.25
C PHE A 138 -19.91 8.83 -2.42
N ALA A 139 -20.05 8.64 -1.11
CA ALA A 139 -20.67 9.65 -0.24
C ALA A 139 -19.97 11.02 -0.28
N PRO A 140 -18.64 11.14 -0.45
CA PRO A 140 -17.98 12.44 -0.65
C PRO A 140 -18.54 13.25 -1.81
N LEU A 141 -18.91 12.60 -2.93
CA LEU A 141 -19.52 13.28 -4.09
C LEU A 141 -20.89 13.88 -3.73
N VAL A 142 -21.68 13.14 -2.95
CA VAL A 142 -22.96 13.60 -2.41
C VAL A 142 -22.75 14.76 -1.44
N ALA A 143 -21.75 14.67 -0.56
CA ALA A 143 -21.41 15.72 0.39
C ALA A 143 -21.00 17.03 -0.31
N ILE A 144 -20.24 16.97 -1.41
CA ILE A 144 -19.90 18.15 -2.23
C ILE A 144 -21.18 18.81 -2.76
N GLY A 145 -22.09 18.04 -3.36
CA GLY A 145 -23.36 18.55 -3.86
C GLY A 145 -24.24 19.19 -2.77
N LEU A 146 -24.31 18.54 -1.60
CA LEU A 146 -25.03 19.06 -0.43
C LEU A 146 -24.39 20.33 0.14
N TYR A 147 -23.06 20.41 0.18
CA TYR A 147 -22.33 21.61 0.61
C TYR A 147 -22.62 22.80 -0.32
N VAL A 148 -22.59 22.59 -1.64
CA VAL A 148 -22.94 23.62 -2.62
C VAL A 148 -24.38 24.09 -2.41
N LYS A 149 -25.36 23.18 -2.30
CA LYS A 149 -26.77 23.53 -2.03
C LYS A 149 -26.94 24.27 -0.69
N HIS A 150 -26.27 23.82 0.36
CA HIS A 150 -26.29 24.46 1.68
C HIS A 150 -25.76 25.90 1.63
N ARG A 151 -24.67 26.15 0.88
CA ARG A 151 -24.09 27.49 0.72
C ARG A 151 -24.91 28.39 -0.21
N LEU A 152 -25.48 27.85 -1.30
CA LEU A 152 -26.37 28.61 -2.19
C LEU A 152 -27.67 29.02 -1.50
N ALA A 153 -28.20 28.19 -0.61
CA ALA A 153 -29.34 28.55 0.24
C ALA A 153 -28.96 29.61 1.30
N GLY A 154 -27.68 29.76 1.63
CA GLY A 154 -27.16 30.71 2.62
C GLY A 154 -26.39 31.89 2.00
N PRO A 155 -25.26 32.32 2.61
CA PRO A 155 -24.39 33.35 2.04
C PRO A 155 -23.71 32.87 0.76
N ARG A 156 -23.75 33.72 -0.30
CA ARG A 156 -23.18 33.41 -1.62
C ARG A 156 -21.74 32.87 -1.55
N ILE A 157 -21.46 31.83 -2.33
CA ILE A 157 -20.11 31.29 -2.51
C ILE A 157 -19.25 32.34 -3.19
N ARG A 158 -18.10 32.66 -2.60
CA ARG A 158 -17.08 33.48 -3.26
C ARG A 158 -16.27 32.57 -4.20
N TRP A 159 -16.72 32.46 -5.45
CA TRP A 159 -16.15 31.55 -6.44
C TRP A 159 -14.65 31.73 -6.68
N GLU A 160 -14.10 32.93 -6.44
CA GLU A 160 -12.65 33.17 -6.49
C GLU A 160 -11.87 32.27 -5.52
N TRP A 161 -12.36 32.14 -4.28
CA TRP A 161 -11.73 31.30 -3.26
C TRP A 161 -11.94 29.82 -3.57
N ALA A 162 -13.11 29.45 -4.09
CA ALA A 162 -13.37 28.09 -4.55
C ALA A 162 -12.42 27.69 -5.69
N ARG A 163 -12.20 28.58 -6.67
CA ARG A 163 -11.27 28.38 -7.78
C ARG A 163 -9.82 28.27 -7.29
N ARG A 164 -9.38 29.18 -6.40
CA ARG A 164 -8.03 29.12 -5.80
C ARG A 164 -7.81 27.82 -5.04
N GLY A 165 -8.77 27.40 -4.23
CA GLY A 165 -8.72 26.11 -3.51
C GLY A 165 -8.69 24.92 -4.47
N GLY A 166 -9.49 24.95 -5.53
CA GLY A 166 -9.50 23.92 -6.57
C GLY A 166 -8.15 23.79 -7.30
N VAL A 167 -7.50 24.91 -7.63
CA VAL A 167 -6.15 24.92 -8.23
C VAL A 167 -5.12 24.31 -7.27
N ILE A 168 -5.18 24.63 -5.98
CA ILE A 168 -4.27 24.05 -4.97
C ILE A 168 -4.47 22.53 -4.86
N VAL A 169 -5.72 22.07 -4.78
CA VAL A 169 -6.05 20.64 -4.73
C VAL A 169 -5.55 19.92 -5.99
N ALA A 170 -5.81 20.47 -7.17
CA ALA A 170 -5.33 19.91 -8.43
C ALA A 170 -3.80 19.86 -8.49
N GLY A 171 -3.11 20.93 -8.08
CA GLY A 171 -1.65 20.97 -7.98
C GLY A 171 -1.10 19.92 -7.02
N PHE A 172 -1.76 19.69 -5.88
CA PHE A 172 -1.39 18.66 -4.93
C PHE A 172 -1.55 17.24 -5.50
N ILE A 173 -2.65 16.98 -6.22
CA ILE A 173 -2.87 15.70 -6.92
C ILE A 173 -1.79 15.45 -7.97
N VAL A 174 -1.44 16.47 -8.77
CA VAL A 174 -0.36 16.38 -9.77
C VAL A 174 0.98 16.11 -9.08
N ALA A 175 1.30 16.82 -8.00
CA ALA A 175 2.54 16.61 -7.25
C ALA A 175 2.64 15.18 -6.68
N MET A 176 1.56 14.66 -6.07
CA MET A 176 1.51 13.28 -5.60
C MET A 176 1.68 12.28 -6.75
N THR A 177 1.09 12.54 -7.91
CA THR A 177 1.21 11.67 -9.09
C THR A 177 2.65 11.66 -9.63
N LEU A 178 3.31 12.81 -9.66
CA LEU A 178 4.73 12.90 -10.06
C LEU A 178 5.62 12.14 -9.07
N LEU A 179 5.43 12.34 -7.77
CA LEU A 179 6.17 11.61 -6.73
C LEU A 179 5.95 10.11 -6.81
N HIS A 180 4.72 9.67 -7.12
CA HIS A 180 4.42 8.27 -7.38
C HIS A 180 5.21 7.73 -8.58
N SER A 181 5.31 8.49 -9.66
CA SER A 181 6.02 8.09 -10.88
C SER A 181 7.55 8.03 -10.73
N HIS A 182 8.09 8.62 -9.67
CA HIS A 182 9.53 8.57 -9.35
C HIS A 182 9.93 7.31 -8.57
N ASP A 183 9.01 6.38 -8.30
CA ASP A 183 9.39 5.10 -7.72
C ASP A 183 10.31 4.33 -8.69
N PRO A 184 11.54 3.96 -8.28
CA PRO A 184 12.47 3.27 -9.17
C PRO A 184 12.07 1.82 -9.48
N ARG A 185 11.06 1.27 -8.78
CA ARG A 185 10.58 -0.09 -9.03
C ARG A 185 9.71 -0.15 -10.26
N THR A 186 9.85 -1.25 -10.99
CA THR A 186 9.01 -1.55 -12.14
C THR A 186 8.03 -2.66 -11.78
N TYR A 187 6.90 -2.28 -11.18
CA TYR A 187 5.84 -3.22 -10.83
C TYR A 187 5.20 -3.82 -12.09
N GLY A 188 5.03 -5.14 -12.13
CA GLY A 188 4.40 -5.84 -13.25
C GLY A 188 5.32 -6.14 -14.44
N VAL A 189 6.62 -5.88 -14.36
CA VAL A 189 7.57 -6.27 -15.41
C VAL A 189 7.93 -7.75 -15.27
N LYS A 190 7.91 -8.50 -16.38
CA LYS A 190 8.22 -9.95 -16.41
C LYS A 190 9.72 -10.29 -16.32
N GLY A 191 10.55 -9.38 -15.81
CA GLY A 191 12.01 -9.48 -15.84
C GLY A 191 12.61 -9.51 -17.26
N PRO A 192 13.93 -9.28 -17.42
CA PRO A 192 14.59 -9.38 -18.71
C PRO A 192 14.76 -10.85 -19.14
N ARG A 193 14.61 -11.12 -20.45
CA ARG A 193 14.84 -12.45 -21.04
C ARG A 193 16.24 -13.01 -20.76
N GLN A 194 17.22 -12.15 -20.50
CA GLN A 194 18.60 -12.56 -20.20
C GLN A 194 18.71 -13.21 -18.81
N GLY A 195 17.99 -12.68 -17.80
CA GLY A 195 17.95 -13.27 -16.45
C GLY A 195 17.34 -14.67 -16.46
N LYS A 196 16.34 -14.91 -17.33
CA LYS A 196 15.72 -16.22 -17.52
C LYS A 196 16.72 -17.32 -17.89
N ARG A 197 17.80 -17.00 -18.61
CA ARG A 197 18.83 -18.00 -18.98
C ARG A 197 19.54 -18.58 -17.76
N TYR A 198 19.76 -17.77 -16.72
CA TYR A 198 20.43 -18.22 -15.52
C TYR A 198 19.51 -19.11 -14.68
N PHE A 199 18.26 -18.72 -14.51
CA PHE A 199 17.32 -19.43 -13.64
C PHE A 199 16.69 -20.67 -14.30
N PHE A 200 16.74 -20.78 -15.63
CA PHE A 200 16.23 -21.95 -16.36
C PHE A 200 16.86 -23.28 -15.86
N PRO A 201 16.08 -24.37 -15.67
CA PRO A 201 14.68 -24.57 -16.08
C PRO A 201 13.58 -24.04 -15.15
N SER A 202 13.92 -23.42 -14.03
CA SER A 202 12.90 -22.64 -13.29
C SER A 202 12.46 -21.44 -14.11
N GLU A 203 11.16 -21.15 -14.11
CA GLU A 203 10.60 -19.98 -14.78
C GLU A 203 10.72 -18.71 -13.93
N ALA A 204 11.25 -18.83 -12.71
CA ALA A 204 11.42 -17.70 -11.81
C ALA A 204 12.49 -16.73 -12.34
N VAL A 205 12.23 -15.43 -12.21
CA VAL A 205 13.12 -14.39 -12.71
C VAL A 205 13.21 -13.23 -11.73
N THR A 206 14.34 -12.54 -11.74
CA THR A 206 14.48 -11.26 -11.06
C THR A 206 14.07 -10.12 -11.98
N ALA A 207 13.48 -9.06 -11.42
CA ALA A 207 12.95 -7.92 -12.19
C ALA A 207 14.00 -7.24 -13.08
N ASP A 208 15.27 -7.23 -12.67
CA ASP A 208 16.40 -6.63 -13.38
C ASP A 208 17.39 -7.67 -13.95
N GLY A 209 17.12 -8.96 -13.77
CA GLY A 209 17.96 -10.07 -14.23
C GLY A 209 19.26 -10.26 -13.44
N ARG A 210 19.45 -9.55 -12.32
CA ARG A 210 20.62 -9.69 -11.43
C ARG A 210 20.30 -10.58 -10.23
N PHE A 211 21.34 -11.01 -9.52
CA PHE A 211 21.19 -11.68 -8.23
C PHE A 211 20.75 -10.72 -7.14
N ILE A 212 20.00 -11.26 -6.17
CA ILE A 212 19.59 -10.57 -4.96
C ILE A 212 20.45 -11.12 -3.81
N PRO A 213 21.17 -10.27 -3.06
CA PRO A 213 22.00 -10.75 -1.96
C PRO A 213 21.19 -11.54 -0.93
N ALA A 214 21.73 -12.67 -0.46
CA ALA A 214 21.01 -13.60 0.41
C ALA A 214 20.53 -12.92 1.70
N GLU A 215 21.34 -12.05 2.28
CA GLU A 215 21.03 -11.27 3.47
C GLU A 215 19.81 -10.36 3.29
N THR A 216 19.56 -9.89 2.06
CA THR A 216 18.38 -9.07 1.74
C THR A 216 17.12 -9.93 1.76
N LEU A 217 17.23 -11.20 1.38
CA LEU A 217 16.13 -12.17 1.38
C LEU A 217 15.90 -12.83 2.76
N MET A 218 16.85 -12.76 3.69
CA MET A 218 16.78 -13.44 5.00
C MET A 218 16.46 -12.49 6.17
N MET A 219 15.52 -11.57 5.98
CA MET A 219 15.19 -10.56 7.00
C MET A 219 13.98 -10.88 7.88
N ASP A 220 13.68 -12.16 8.13
CA ASP A 220 12.50 -12.55 8.90
C ASP A 220 12.50 -11.98 10.33
N GLN A 221 13.68 -11.80 10.93
CA GLN A 221 13.85 -11.14 12.24
C GLN A 221 13.42 -9.68 12.25
N TYR A 222 13.52 -8.98 11.12
CA TYR A 222 12.97 -7.63 10.99
C TYR A 222 11.45 -7.67 10.98
N CYS A 223 10.86 -8.60 10.23
CA CYS A 223 9.41 -8.79 10.17
C CYS A 223 8.81 -9.18 11.53
N LEU A 224 9.48 -10.05 12.29
CA LEU A 224 9.07 -10.49 13.63
C LEU A 224 8.79 -9.33 14.59
N LYS A 225 9.54 -8.21 14.49
CA LYS A 225 9.37 -7.05 15.38
C LYS A 225 7.97 -6.43 15.33
N CYS A 226 7.25 -6.60 14.22
CA CYS A 226 5.91 -6.03 14.01
C CYS A 226 4.86 -7.09 13.64
N HIS A 227 5.26 -8.27 13.18
CA HIS A 227 4.40 -9.34 12.67
C HIS A 227 4.63 -10.66 13.41
N GLU A 228 4.59 -10.62 14.73
CA GLU A 228 4.92 -11.77 15.58
C GLU A 228 4.03 -12.99 15.31
N ASP A 229 2.71 -12.81 15.22
CA ASP A 229 1.78 -13.92 14.99
C ASP A 229 1.99 -14.58 13.62
N ALA A 230 2.23 -13.75 12.59
CA ALA A 230 2.52 -14.25 11.25
C ALA A 230 3.87 -15.00 11.22
N TYR A 231 4.89 -14.47 11.91
CA TYR A 231 6.19 -15.13 12.04
C TYR A 231 6.05 -16.50 12.73
N LYS A 232 5.31 -16.58 13.85
CA LYS A 232 5.07 -17.85 14.56
C LYS A 232 4.36 -18.87 13.66
N GLY A 233 3.36 -18.43 12.89
CA GLY A 233 2.69 -19.28 11.92
C GLY A 233 3.63 -19.77 10.81
N TRP A 234 4.46 -18.88 10.26
CA TRP A 234 5.45 -19.22 9.24
C TRP A 234 6.53 -20.18 9.75
N PHE A 235 7.10 -19.91 10.93
CA PHE A 235 8.23 -20.65 11.49
C PHE A 235 7.94 -22.14 11.68
N HIS A 236 6.70 -22.50 11.94
CA HIS A 236 6.26 -23.90 12.07
C HIS A 236 5.66 -24.49 10.78
N SER A 237 5.71 -23.77 9.66
CA SER A 237 5.04 -24.15 8.42
C SER A 237 5.96 -24.91 7.45
N ALA A 238 5.34 -25.59 6.49
CA ALA A 238 6.04 -26.21 5.37
C ALA A 238 6.84 -25.19 4.52
N HIS A 239 6.46 -23.90 4.53
CA HIS A 239 7.21 -22.88 3.81
C HIS A 239 8.55 -22.58 4.47
N HIS A 240 8.62 -22.55 5.80
CA HIS A 240 9.90 -22.43 6.50
C HIS A 240 10.76 -23.68 6.27
N PHE A 241 10.17 -24.88 6.33
CA PHE A 241 10.85 -26.16 6.13
C PHE A 241 10.87 -26.64 4.66
N SER A 242 11.02 -25.72 3.71
CA SER A 242 10.96 -26.03 2.26
C SER A 242 12.32 -26.25 1.60
N SER A 243 13.41 -25.73 2.20
CA SER A 243 14.78 -25.79 1.66
C SER A 243 15.52 -27.02 2.23
N PHE A 244 16.85 -26.99 2.23
CA PHE A 244 17.72 -28.04 2.77
C PHE A 244 17.60 -28.30 4.29
N ASN A 245 16.86 -27.47 5.02
CA ASN A 245 16.41 -27.77 6.39
C ASN A 245 15.41 -28.95 6.45
N ASN A 246 14.91 -29.41 5.30
CA ASN A 246 14.15 -30.65 5.15
C ASN A 246 15.03 -31.76 4.56
N LYS A 247 15.29 -32.80 5.37
CA LYS A 247 16.18 -33.91 4.99
C LYS A 247 15.70 -34.71 3.77
N ALA A 248 14.38 -34.86 3.60
CA ALA A 248 13.84 -35.59 2.45
C ALA A 248 14.05 -34.80 1.16
N TYR A 249 13.85 -33.47 1.22
CA TYR A 249 14.12 -32.58 0.11
C TYR A 249 15.62 -32.54 -0.23
N LEU A 250 16.49 -32.39 0.78
CA LEU A 250 17.94 -32.39 0.61
C LEU A 250 18.44 -33.66 -0.12
N ALA A 251 17.98 -34.84 0.30
CA ALA A 251 18.33 -36.10 -0.36
C ALA A 251 17.89 -36.11 -1.84
N SER A 252 16.68 -35.61 -2.12
CA SER A 252 16.11 -35.56 -3.47
C SER A 252 16.91 -34.63 -4.40
N VAL A 253 17.32 -33.46 -3.92
CA VAL A 253 18.12 -32.51 -4.70
C VAL A 253 19.53 -33.05 -4.95
N ARG A 254 20.16 -33.69 -3.95
CA ARG A 254 21.49 -34.29 -4.11
C ARG A 254 21.50 -35.40 -5.15
N GLU A 255 20.53 -36.33 -5.08
CA GLU A 255 20.37 -37.37 -6.09
C GLU A 255 20.12 -36.77 -7.48
N THR A 256 19.23 -35.77 -7.58
CA THR A 256 18.96 -35.07 -8.85
C THR A 256 20.23 -34.45 -9.43
N ARG A 257 21.07 -33.82 -8.59
CA ARG A 257 22.36 -33.25 -9.00
C ARG A 257 23.33 -34.34 -9.46
N GLU A 258 23.43 -35.45 -8.74
CA GLU A 258 24.29 -36.58 -9.12
C GLU A 258 23.89 -37.16 -10.48
N VAL A 259 22.61 -37.44 -10.68
CA VAL A 259 22.07 -37.95 -11.95
C VAL A 259 22.27 -36.94 -13.08
N ALA A 260 22.02 -35.65 -12.84
CA ALA A 260 22.20 -34.60 -13.84
C ALA A 260 23.68 -34.44 -14.24
N ILE A 261 24.62 -34.55 -13.30
CA ILE A 261 26.06 -34.55 -13.61
C ILE A 261 26.41 -35.74 -14.50
N LYS A 262 25.93 -36.95 -14.18
CA LYS A 262 26.19 -38.15 -15.01
C LYS A 262 25.58 -38.05 -16.42
N ARG A 263 24.40 -37.42 -16.55
CA ARG A 263 23.65 -37.31 -17.81
C ARG A 263 24.11 -36.14 -18.68
N ASP A 264 24.26 -34.96 -18.10
CA ASP A 264 24.41 -33.67 -18.79
C ASP A 264 25.73 -32.94 -18.46
N GLY A 265 26.53 -33.47 -17.54
CA GLY A 265 27.79 -32.86 -17.11
C GLY A 265 27.64 -31.61 -16.23
N ASN A 266 26.43 -31.29 -15.77
CA ASN A 266 26.17 -30.11 -14.93
C ASN A 266 24.95 -30.32 -14.03
N THR A 267 24.75 -29.42 -13.06
CA THR A 267 23.65 -29.48 -12.08
C THR A 267 22.43 -28.64 -12.46
N GLN A 268 22.36 -28.08 -13.68
CA GLN A 268 21.34 -27.13 -14.09
C GLN A 268 19.92 -27.65 -13.87
N ALA A 269 19.68 -28.95 -14.09
CA ALA A 269 18.37 -29.58 -13.88
C ALA A 269 17.81 -29.35 -12.46
N ALA A 270 18.67 -29.26 -11.44
CA ALA A 270 18.26 -29.06 -10.05
C ALA A 270 17.65 -27.66 -9.80
N ARG A 271 17.89 -26.68 -10.68
CA ARG A 271 17.27 -25.33 -10.58
C ARG A 271 15.76 -25.38 -10.69
N TRP A 272 15.20 -26.43 -11.32
CA TRP A 272 13.75 -26.66 -11.33
C TRP A 272 13.18 -26.67 -9.90
N CYS A 273 13.83 -27.35 -8.96
CA CYS A 273 13.35 -27.39 -7.58
C CYS A 273 13.58 -26.04 -6.87
N ALA A 274 14.73 -25.40 -7.14
CA ALA A 274 15.22 -24.22 -6.43
C ALA A 274 14.30 -23.00 -6.55
N GLY A 275 13.58 -22.85 -7.66
CA GLY A 275 12.64 -21.74 -7.85
C GLY A 275 11.49 -21.69 -6.83
N CYS A 276 11.10 -22.83 -6.26
CA CYS A 276 10.05 -22.90 -5.25
C CYS A 276 10.60 -23.17 -3.85
N HIS A 277 11.62 -24.03 -3.75
CA HIS A 277 12.09 -24.57 -2.46
C HIS A 277 13.30 -23.83 -1.89
N ASP A 278 14.22 -23.39 -2.75
CA ASP A 278 15.50 -22.79 -2.34
C ASP A 278 15.67 -21.34 -2.83
N PRO A 279 14.65 -20.46 -2.74
CA PRO A 279 14.67 -19.14 -3.36
C PRO A 279 15.84 -18.28 -2.85
N VAL A 280 16.22 -18.40 -1.58
CA VAL A 280 17.33 -17.63 -1.00
C VAL A 280 18.67 -17.97 -1.68
N PRO A 281 19.19 -19.21 -1.64
CA PRO A 281 20.44 -19.52 -2.33
C PRO A 281 20.30 -19.47 -3.86
N PHE A 282 19.09 -19.64 -4.40
CA PHE A 282 18.86 -19.58 -5.85
C PHE A 282 19.03 -18.17 -6.41
N PHE A 283 18.36 -17.17 -5.82
CA PHE A 283 18.45 -15.79 -6.27
C PHE A 283 19.73 -15.08 -5.83
N SER A 284 20.45 -15.58 -4.82
CA SER A 284 21.77 -15.07 -4.45
C SER A 284 22.90 -15.60 -5.34
N GLY A 285 22.64 -16.63 -6.14
CA GLY A 285 23.64 -17.33 -6.97
C GLY A 285 24.44 -18.39 -6.20
N GLU A 286 24.18 -18.59 -4.91
CA GLU A 286 24.84 -19.61 -4.10
C GLU A 286 24.47 -21.03 -4.52
N PHE A 287 23.24 -21.26 -5.01
CA PHE A 287 22.73 -22.60 -5.30
C PHE A 287 23.59 -23.37 -6.33
N ASP A 288 24.15 -22.67 -7.31
CA ASP A 288 24.99 -23.26 -8.36
C ASP A 288 26.48 -23.22 -8.04
N ASN A 289 26.88 -22.62 -6.91
CA ASN A 289 28.28 -22.60 -6.51
C ASN A 289 28.73 -24.03 -6.13
N PRO A 290 29.76 -24.61 -6.80
CA PRO A 290 30.22 -25.96 -6.49
C PRO A 290 30.74 -26.15 -5.06
N LYS A 291 31.08 -25.05 -4.37
CA LYS A 291 31.53 -25.04 -2.97
C LYS A 291 30.42 -24.64 -1.99
N TYR A 292 29.18 -24.58 -2.45
CA TYR A 292 28.05 -24.25 -1.59
C TYR A 292 27.84 -25.35 -0.55
N ASP A 293 27.85 -24.97 0.72
CA ASP A 293 27.50 -25.85 1.83
C ASP A 293 25.98 -25.82 2.01
N ASP A 294 25.34 -26.88 1.51
CA ASP A 294 23.90 -27.10 1.51
C ASP A 294 23.36 -27.60 2.86
N VAL A 295 24.17 -27.62 3.92
CA VAL A 295 23.76 -28.07 5.26
C VAL A 295 23.96 -26.98 6.32
N ASN A 296 25.13 -26.34 6.35
CA ASN A 296 25.50 -25.48 7.49
C ASN A 296 25.36 -23.98 7.21
N THR A 297 25.07 -23.58 5.97
CA THR A 297 24.88 -22.16 5.65
C THR A 297 23.51 -21.67 6.07
N ALA A 298 23.42 -20.42 6.51
CA ALA A 298 22.14 -19.80 6.86
C ALA A 298 21.15 -19.81 5.68
N SER A 299 21.63 -19.57 4.46
CA SER A 299 20.79 -19.62 3.25
C SER A 299 20.25 -21.02 2.96
N SER A 300 21.01 -22.08 3.26
CA SER A 300 20.52 -23.45 3.06
C SER A 300 19.35 -23.79 3.99
N GLN A 301 19.33 -23.15 5.17
CA GLN A 301 18.33 -23.37 6.20
C GLN A 301 17.17 -22.37 6.16
N ALA A 302 17.17 -21.43 5.22
CA ALA A 302 16.23 -20.29 5.22
C ALA A 302 14.80 -20.67 4.81
N GLY A 303 14.65 -21.65 3.91
CA GLY A 303 13.35 -21.96 3.31
C GLY A 303 12.82 -20.80 2.45
N ILE A 304 11.50 -20.71 2.38
CA ILE A 304 10.79 -19.57 1.79
C ILE A 304 10.59 -18.54 2.89
N THR A 305 11.42 -17.51 2.93
CA THR A 305 11.38 -16.43 3.92
C THR A 305 10.18 -15.51 3.71
N CYS A 306 9.86 -14.68 4.72
CA CYS A 306 8.85 -13.63 4.59
C CYS A 306 9.18 -12.71 3.41
N VAL A 307 10.45 -12.33 3.28
CA VAL A 307 10.90 -11.42 2.23
C VAL A 307 10.74 -12.06 0.85
N VAL A 308 11.09 -13.34 0.67
CA VAL A 308 10.91 -14.01 -0.63
C VAL A 308 9.46 -13.89 -1.09
N CYS A 309 8.50 -14.29 -0.25
CA CYS A 309 7.08 -14.22 -0.61
C CYS A 309 6.62 -12.79 -0.88
N HIS A 310 6.98 -11.84 0.00
CA HIS A 310 6.52 -10.46 -0.10
C HIS A 310 7.27 -9.62 -1.13
N SER A 311 8.32 -10.16 -1.75
CA SER A 311 9.09 -9.51 -2.81
C SER A 311 8.70 -9.99 -4.20
N ILE A 312 7.77 -10.95 -4.31
CA ILE A 312 7.17 -11.33 -5.59
C ILE A 312 6.30 -10.18 -6.07
N THR A 313 6.68 -9.57 -7.20
CA THR A 313 5.99 -8.41 -7.77
C THR A 313 4.99 -8.81 -8.86
N ASN A 314 5.16 -9.99 -9.44
CA ASN A 314 4.25 -10.50 -10.47
C ASN A 314 4.21 -12.02 -10.51
N VAL A 315 3.01 -12.60 -10.63
CA VAL A 315 2.83 -14.00 -11.04
C VAL A 315 2.71 -14.01 -12.55
N ASN A 316 3.72 -14.56 -13.23
CA ASN A 316 3.85 -14.44 -14.68
C ASN A 316 2.89 -15.38 -15.42
N SER A 317 2.61 -16.56 -14.83
CA SER A 317 1.51 -17.45 -15.21
C SER A 317 1.14 -18.43 -14.08
N THR A 318 0.03 -19.14 -14.25
CA THR A 318 -0.42 -20.23 -13.36
C THR A 318 0.04 -21.60 -13.83
N ARG A 319 0.97 -21.66 -14.79
CA ARG A 319 1.47 -22.89 -15.41
C ARG A 319 2.99 -22.98 -15.26
N GLY A 320 3.52 -24.18 -15.38
CA GLY A 320 4.95 -24.41 -15.25
C GLY A 320 5.42 -24.38 -13.80
N ASN A 321 6.70 -24.07 -13.59
CA ASN A 321 7.36 -24.16 -12.30
C ASN A 321 7.98 -22.83 -11.91
N ALA A 322 7.53 -22.30 -10.77
CA ALA A 322 8.01 -21.05 -10.19
C ALA A 322 7.90 -19.84 -11.14
N ASP A 323 6.87 -19.76 -12.00
CA ASP A 323 6.72 -18.69 -12.99
C ASP A 323 6.26 -17.36 -12.35
N TYR A 324 7.18 -16.72 -11.65
CA TYR A 324 6.99 -15.44 -10.98
C TYR A 324 8.20 -14.53 -11.15
N THR A 325 7.96 -13.23 -10.98
CA THR A 325 9.01 -12.21 -10.93
C THR A 325 9.19 -11.74 -9.49
N ILE A 326 10.43 -11.77 -9.01
CA ILE A 326 10.83 -11.25 -7.70
C ILE A 326 11.75 -10.03 -7.88
N GLU A 327 11.65 -9.06 -6.98
CA GLU A 327 12.52 -7.89 -6.97
C GLU A 327 13.14 -7.70 -5.59
N ALA A 328 14.39 -7.23 -5.51
CA ALA A 328 14.99 -6.92 -4.21
C ALA A 328 14.14 -5.84 -3.48
N PRO A 329 13.76 -6.04 -2.21
CA PRO A 329 12.95 -5.08 -1.47
C PRO A 329 13.67 -3.73 -1.32
N SER A 330 13.02 -2.65 -1.77
CA SER A 330 13.59 -1.29 -1.74
C SER A 330 13.75 -0.72 -0.32
N ILE A 331 13.01 -1.26 0.67
CA ILE A 331 13.03 -0.76 2.05
C ILE A 331 14.34 -1.09 2.77
N ILE A 332 15.19 -1.92 2.15
CA ILE A 332 16.45 -2.40 2.69
C ILE A 332 17.55 -2.15 1.64
N ARG A 333 17.82 -0.87 1.33
CA ARG A 333 19.23 -0.51 1.19
C ARG A 333 19.77 -0.40 2.61
N LEU A 334 20.26 -1.52 3.14
CA LEU A 334 21.29 -1.42 4.18
C LEU A 334 22.33 -0.42 3.66
N PRO A 335 22.83 0.54 4.46
CA PRO A 335 24.01 1.27 4.07
C PRO A 335 25.04 0.21 3.70
N ALA A 336 25.54 0.28 2.46
CA ALA A 336 26.42 -0.71 1.87
C ALA A 336 27.36 -1.24 2.96
N ALA A 337 27.25 -2.55 3.27
CA ALA A 337 28.24 -3.20 4.09
C ALA A 337 29.59 -2.75 3.52
N LYS A 338 30.41 -2.08 4.34
CA LYS A 338 31.73 -1.61 3.94
C LYS A 338 32.39 -2.77 3.20
N THR A 339 32.52 -2.65 1.90
CA THR A 339 33.27 -3.57 1.07
C THR A 339 34.69 -3.49 1.60
N SER A 340 35.10 -4.45 2.42
CA SER A 340 36.51 -4.78 2.53
C SER A 340 36.89 -5.29 1.15
N SER A 341 37.64 -4.46 0.43
CA SER A 341 38.24 -4.81 -0.84
C SER A 341 39.10 -6.07 -0.67
N SER A 342 38.64 -7.20 -1.20
CA SER A 342 39.54 -8.24 -1.69
C SER A 342 39.28 -8.38 -3.19
N SER A 343 40.10 -7.67 -3.95
CA SER A 343 40.22 -7.80 -5.38
C SER A 343 40.70 -9.22 -5.73
N GLY A 344 39.78 -10.12 -6.05
CA GLY A 344 40.06 -11.37 -6.74
C GLY A 344 39.65 -11.23 -8.20
N SER A 345 40.60 -10.89 -9.09
CA SER A 345 40.33 -10.87 -10.52
C SER A 345 40.01 -12.28 -11.01
N ILE A 346 38.80 -12.50 -11.51
CA ILE A 346 38.51 -13.68 -12.35
C ILE A 346 38.89 -13.28 -13.78
N ARG A 347 40.08 -13.68 -14.22
CA ARG A 347 40.43 -13.73 -15.64
C ARG A 347 39.93 -15.06 -16.19
N ARG A 348 39.16 -14.94 -17.27
CA ARG A 348 38.80 -15.90 -18.34
C ARG A 348 38.61 -17.37 -17.99
#